data_AF-A0A3B0XJY8-F1
#
_entry.id   AF-A0A3B0XJY8-F1
#
_cell.length_a   1.000
_cell.length_b   1.000
_cell.length_c   1.000
_cell.angle_alpha   90.00
_cell.angle_beta   90.00
_cell.angle_gamma   90.00
#
_symmetry.space_group_name_H-M   'P 1'
#
loop_
_entity.id
_entity.type
_entity.pdbx_description
1 polymer ?
#
loop_
_entity_poly.entity_id
_entity_poly.type
_entity_poly.pdbx_seq_one_letter_code
_entity_poly.pdbx_strand_id
1 'polypeptide(L)'
;MGGKLKDPKVITDYNHNPVIILPRGFYFNDERWEAIWEEYDIKGESLNMDDLRRMFPSDESLHAKKVVRSGSQLAEEFKKPKIDED
;
A
#
# COMPACT_ATOMS: atom_id res chain seq x y z
N MET A 1 -6.50 -19.84 6.34
CA MET A 1 -7.10 -18.62 6.94
C MET A 1 -7.49 -17.66 5.82
N GLY A 2 -8.75 -17.69 5.36
CA GLY A 2 -9.18 -16.95 4.18
C GLY A 2 -10.03 -15.73 4.50
N GLY A 3 -9.71 -14.58 3.91
CA GLY A 3 -10.58 -13.41 3.97
C GLY A 3 -9.94 -12.11 3.49
N LYS A 4 -10.81 -11.13 3.23
CA LYS A 4 -10.41 -9.77 2.90
C LYS A 4 -9.83 -9.08 4.13
N LEU A 5 -8.61 -8.56 4.03
CA LEU A 5 -7.97 -7.82 5.12
C LEU A 5 -8.76 -6.55 5.45
N LYS A 6 -9.19 -6.42 6.71
CA LYS A 6 -9.87 -5.21 7.20
C LYS A 6 -8.91 -4.05 7.45
N ASP A 7 -7.68 -4.39 7.80
CA ASP A 7 -6.57 -3.49 8.11
C ASP A 7 -5.30 -3.98 7.40
N PRO A 8 -4.36 -3.09 7.06
CA PRO A 8 -3.09 -3.49 6.46
C PRO A 8 -2.34 -4.44 7.39
N LYS A 9 -1.62 -5.41 6.81
CA LYS A 9 -0.90 -6.43 7.58
C LYS A 9 0.51 -6.58 7.04
N VAL A 10 1.47 -6.75 7.95
CA VAL A 10 2.86 -7.07 7.61
C VAL A 10 3.10 -8.55 7.82
N ILE A 11 3.78 -9.17 6.86
CA ILE A 11 4.35 -10.51 7.00
C ILE A 11 5.84 -10.33 7.27
N THR A 12 6.34 -11.02 8.29
CA THR A 12 7.76 -11.05 8.65
C THR A 12 8.31 -12.47 8.57
N ASP A 13 9.60 -12.59 8.32
CA ASP A 13 10.32 -13.85 8.42
C ASP A 13 10.57 -14.25 9.88
N TYR A 14 11.22 -15.41 10.06
CA TYR A 14 11.61 -15.91 11.38
C TYR A 14 12.57 -14.97 12.13
N ASN A 15 13.35 -14.16 11.40
CA ASN A 15 14.30 -13.20 11.95
C ASN A 15 13.67 -11.81 12.17
N HIS A 16 12.34 -11.68 12.07
CA HIS A 16 11.60 -10.43 12.14
C HIS A 16 11.90 -9.42 11.02
N ASN A 17 12.51 -9.85 9.92
CA ASN A 17 12.68 -9.03 8.73
C ASN A 17 11.34 -8.93 7.99
N PRO A 18 10.97 -7.73 7.50
CA PRO A 18 9.74 -7.55 6.72
C PRO A 18 9.84 -8.29 5.39
N VAL A 19 8.92 -9.24 5.17
CA VAL A 19 8.77 -9.93 3.89
C VAL A 19 7.93 -9.07 2.96
N ILE A 20 6.75 -8.65 3.41
CA ILE A 20 5.82 -7.86 2.58
C ILE A 20 4.79 -7.10 3.41
N ILE A 21 4.32 -5.99 2.86
CA ILE A 21 3.21 -5.20 3.42
C ILE A 21 1.97 -5.42 2.57
N LEU A 22 0.95 -6.07 3.14
CA LEU A 22 -0.33 -6.30 2.49
C LEU A 22 -1.27 -5.10 2.74
N PRO A 23 -1.83 -4.50 1.69
CA PRO A 23 -2.73 -3.37 1.85
C PRO A 23 -4.09 -3.79 2.39
N ARG A 24 -4.79 -2.82 2.95
CA ARG A 24 -6.19 -2.98 3.33
C ARG A 24 -7.03 -3.42 2.13
N GLY A 25 -7.89 -4.40 2.34
CA GLY A 25 -8.75 -4.94 1.30
C GLY A 25 -8.11 -6.01 0.43
N PHE A 26 -6.83 -6.33 0.63
CA PHE A 26 -6.20 -7.48 -0.02
C PHE A 26 -6.89 -8.77 0.39
N TYR A 27 -7.19 -9.62 -0.58
CA TYR A 27 -7.74 -10.93 -0.30
C TYR A 27 -6.60 -11.87 0.11
N PHE A 28 -6.58 -12.29 1.36
CA PHE A 28 -5.55 -13.15 1.89
C PHE A 28 -6.12 -14.56 2.09
N ASN A 29 -5.50 -15.55 1.46
CA ASN A 29 -5.83 -16.98 1.58
C ASN A 29 -4.53 -17.80 1.59
N ASP A 30 -4.65 -19.10 1.83
CA ASP A 30 -3.51 -19.99 1.98
C ASP A 30 -2.72 -20.13 0.66
N GLU A 31 -3.38 -20.14 -0.49
CA GLU A 31 -2.72 -20.15 -1.82
C GLU A 31 -1.84 -18.92 -2.05
N ARG A 32 -2.33 -17.73 -1.70
CA ARG A 32 -1.56 -16.48 -1.84
C ARG A 32 -0.46 -16.37 -0.82
N TRP A 33 -0.65 -16.94 0.36
CA TRP A 33 0.40 -17.04 1.36
C TRP A 33 1.57 -17.86 0.81
N GLU A 34 1.30 -19.04 0.24
CA GLU A 34 2.33 -19.88 -0.38
C GLU A 34 3.03 -19.16 -1.54
N ALA A 35 2.28 -18.51 -2.43
CA ALA A 35 2.85 -17.75 -3.54
C ALA A 35 3.75 -16.58 -3.10
N ILE A 36 3.38 -15.87 -2.02
CA ILE A 36 4.21 -14.80 -1.46
C ILE A 36 5.54 -15.36 -0.92
N TRP A 37 5.51 -16.51 -0.26
CA TRP A 37 6.73 -17.15 0.24
C TRP A 37 7.62 -17.66 -0.89
N GLU A 38 7.04 -18.27 -1.91
CA GLU A 38 7.79 -18.75 -3.08
C GLU A 38 8.50 -17.59 -3.80
N GLU A 39 7.81 -16.47 -4.03
CA GLU A 39 8.44 -15.29 -4.65
C GLU A 39 9.51 -14.68 -3.75
N TYR A 40 9.30 -14.64 -2.43
CA TYR A 40 10.30 -14.16 -1.48
C TYR A 40 11.58 -15.01 -1.51
N ASP A 41 11.44 -16.34 -1.55
CA ASP A 41 12.57 -17.26 -1.65
C ASP A 41 13.31 -17.14 -2.99
N ILE A 42 12.59 -16.90 -4.09
CA ILE A 42 13.19 -16.67 -5.42
C ILE A 42 13.95 -15.34 -5.46
N LYS A 43 13.35 -14.28 -4.94
CA LYS A 43 13.92 -12.93 -4.97
C LYS A 43 15.05 -12.75 -3.97
N GLY A 44 14.96 -13.42 -2.81
CA GLY A 44 15.91 -13.33 -1.71
C GLY A 44 15.88 -11.99 -0.95
N GLU A 45 14.88 -11.15 -1.20
CA GLU A 45 14.69 -9.85 -0.55
C GLU A 45 13.20 -9.55 -0.36
N SER A 46 12.90 -8.52 0.45
CA SER A 46 11.53 -8.09 0.72
C SER A 46 10.77 -7.76 -0.58
N LEU A 47 9.52 -8.19 -0.62
CA LEU A 47 8.61 -7.97 -1.73
C LEU A 47 7.94 -6.59 -1.60
N ASN A 48 7.83 -5.92 -2.73
CA ASN A 48 7.21 -4.60 -2.83
C ASN A 48 5.79 -4.68 -3.42
N MET A 49 5.11 -3.54 -3.44
CA MET A 49 3.77 -3.44 -4.00
C MET A 49 3.72 -3.80 -5.50
N ASP A 50 4.78 -3.52 -6.25
CA ASP A 50 4.86 -3.90 -7.66
C ASP A 50 5.00 -5.42 -7.84
N ASP A 51 5.70 -6.10 -6.94
CA ASP A 51 5.78 -7.57 -6.93
C ASP A 51 4.39 -8.16 -6.65
N LEU A 52 3.65 -7.60 -5.69
CA LEU A 52 2.25 -7.96 -5.43
C LEU A 52 1.37 -7.77 -6.66
N ARG A 53 1.48 -6.65 -7.36
CA ARG A 53 0.70 -6.38 -8.59
C ARG A 53 1.04 -7.38 -9.70
N ARG A 54 2.30 -7.79 -9.80
CA ARG A 54 2.75 -8.79 -10.76
C ARG A 54 2.19 -10.18 -10.44
N MET A 55 2.22 -10.58 -9.17
CA MET A 55 1.71 -11.87 -8.72
C MET A 55 0.18 -11.94 -8.75
N PHE A 56 -0.50 -10.87 -8.36
CA PHE A 56 -1.96 -10.81 -8.22
C PHE A 56 -2.58 -9.67 -9.05
N PRO A 57 -2.45 -9.70 -10.39
CA PRO A 57 -2.90 -8.60 -11.25
C PRO A 57 -4.42 -8.39 -11.19
N SER A 58 -5.18 -9.40 -10.81
CA SER A 58 -6.64 -9.32 -10.68
C SER A 58 -7.12 -8.71 -9.36
N ASP A 59 -6.22 -8.40 -8.41
CA ASP A 59 -6.63 -7.88 -7.11
C ASP A 59 -6.78 -6.35 -7.12
N GLU A 60 -8.03 -5.89 -7.03
CA GLU A 60 -8.38 -4.47 -7.02
C GLU A 60 -7.74 -3.67 -5.87
N SER A 61 -7.38 -4.31 -4.75
CA SER A 61 -6.75 -3.61 -3.62
C SER A 61 -5.31 -3.18 -3.90
N LEU A 62 -4.66 -3.83 -4.86
CA LEU A 62 -3.28 -3.53 -5.27
C LEU A 62 -3.22 -2.40 -6.29
N HIS A 63 -4.32 -2.21 -7.03
CA HIS A 63 -4.51 -1.10 -7.93
C HIS A 63 -4.95 0.10 -7.12
N ALA A 64 -4.10 1.13 -7.05
CA ALA A 64 -4.47 2.35 -6.37
C ALA A 64 -5.77 2.89 -7.00
N LYS A 65 -6.87 2.93 -6.23
CA LYS A 65 -7.99 3.81 -6.57
C LYS A 65 -7.36 5.19 -6.70
N LYS A 66 -7.41 5.78 -7.90
CA LYS A 66 -7.11 7.19 -8.10
C LYS A 66 -7.85 7.94 -7.00
N VAL A 67 -7.12 8.46 -6.03
CA VAL A 67 -7.66 9.40 -5.08
C VAL A 67 -7.99 10.62 -5.93
N VAL A 68 -9.24 10.72 -6.38
CA VAL A 68 -9.76 11.99 -6.87
C VAL A 68 -9.72 12.88 -5.65
N ARG A 69 -8.67 13.71 -5.55
CA ARG A 69 -8.65 14.79 -4.58
C ARG A 69 -9.79 15.72 -4.98
N SER A 70 -10.98 15.50 -4.43
CA SER A 70 -12.07 16.48 -4.44
C SER A 70 -11.77 17.63 -3.46
N GLY A 71 -10.50 17.96 -3.28
CA GLY A 71 -10.03 19.06 -2.47
C GLY A 71 -9.86 20.26 -3.38
N SER A 72 -10.90 21.09 -3.45
CA SER A 72 -10.73 22.52 -3.71
C SER A 72 -9.82 23.08 -2.62
N GLN A 73 -8.52 23.02 -2.83
CA GLN A 73 -7.56 23.92 -2.21
C GLN A 73 -7.07 24.83 -3.33
N LEU A 74 -7.96 25.76 -3.73
CA LEU A 74 -7.51 27.01 -4.34
C LEU A 74 -6.59 27.67 -3.31
N ALA A 75 -5.33 27.83 -3.70
CA ALA A 75 -4.29 28.50 -2.95
C ALA A 75 -4.52 30.03 -2.92
N GLU A 76 -5.69 30.48 -2.46
CA GLU A 76 -6.07 31.89 -2.44
C GLU A 76 -6.41 32.43 -1.04
N GLU A 77 -5.72 32.01 0.03
CA GLU A 77 -5.92 32.65 1.34
C GLU A 77 -4.63 32.91 2.15
N PHE A 78 -3.48 33.07 1.49
CA PHE A 78 -2.38 33.84 2.09
C PHE A 78 -2.60 35.34 1.83
N LYS A 79 -3.62 35.92 2.48
CA LYS A 79 -3.77 37.37 2.55
C LYS A 79 -2.64 37.91 3.43
N LYS A 80 -1.54 38.36 2.81
CA LYS A 80 -0.48 39.10 3.50
C LYS A 80 -1.13 40.27 4.27
N PRO A 81 -0.85 40.46 5.57
CA PRO A 81 -1.26 41.69 6.23
C PRO A 81 -0.52 42.85 5.55
N LYS A 82 -1.29 43.87 5.18
CA LYS A 82 -0.77 45.14 4.69
C LYS A 82 -0.13 45.83 5.90
N ILE A 83 1.19 45.96 5.86
CA ILE A 83 1.93 46.79 6.80
C ILE A 83 1.91 48.18 6.16
N ASP A 84 1.01 49.03 6.63
CA ASP A 84 1.04 50.45 6.33
C ASP A 84 2.08 51.07 7.30
N GLU A 85 3.25 51.45 6.77
CA GLU A 85 4.23 52.29 7.44
C GLU A 85 3.91 53.76 7.12
N ASP A 86 3.62 54.56 8.15
CA ASP A 86 3.56 56.03 8.13
C ASP A 86 4.52 56.56 9.21
#